data_AF-A0A7R8ZEY6-F1
#
_entry.id   AF-A0A7R8ZEY6-F1
#
_cell.length_a   1.000
_cell.length_b   1.000
_cell.length_c   1.000
_cell.angle_alpha   90.00
_cell.angle_beta   90.00
_cell.angle_gamma   90.00
#
_symmetry.space_group_name_H-M   'P 1'
#
loop_
_entity.id
_entity.type
_entity.pdbx_description
1 polymer ?
#
loop_
_entity_poly.entity_id
_entity_poly.type
_entity_poly.pdbx_seq_one_letter_code
_entity_poly.pdbx_strand_id
1 'polypeptide(L)'
;MTLSRSQQQRPGGGGGGSSKSKARQGKMVRLNINARERRRMHDLNDALDELRSVIPYAHSPSVRKLSKIATLLLAKNYIMMQANALEELRRLIAYLQAQTTAAAAAGIVPTPYDLQAFPATPTATKLQQQMESSAAAGSTPLVSS
;
A
#
# COMPACT_ATOMS: atom_id res chain seq x y z
N MET A 1 -18.08 -43.71 -17.57
CA MET A 1 -19.43 -43.98 -18.14
C MET A 1 -19.55 -43.24 -19.46
N THR A 2 -19.30 -43.93 -20.56
CA THR A 2 -19.35 -43.41 -21.94
C THR A 2 -20.70 -43.79 -22.56
N LEU A 3 -21.54 -42.82 -22.93
CA LEU A 3 -22.79 -43.11 -23.63
C LEU A 3 -22.56 -43.24 -25.14
N SER A 4 -22.76 -44.46 -25.65
CA SER A 4 -22.90 -44.79 -27.06
C SER A 4 -24.12 -44.10 -27.67
N ARG A 5 -23.92 -43.34 -28.74
CA ARG A 5 -24.99 -42.64 -29.46
C ARG A 5 -25.33 -43.39 -30.75
N SER A 6 -26.49 -44.04 -30.75
CA SER A 6 -27.09 -44.72 -31.89
C SER A 6 -27.47 -43.73 -33.01
N GLN A 7 -27.08 -44.08 -34.23
CA GLN A 7 -27.32 -43.34 -35.45
C GLN A 7 -28.64 -43.84 -36.06
N GLN A 8 -29.69 -43.03 -36.06
CA GLN A 8 -30.93 -43.30 -36.79
C GLN A 8 -31.09 -42.22 -37.88
N GLN A 9 -30.94 -42.63 -39.15
CA GLN A 9 -31.17 -41.80 -40.32
C GLN A 9 -32.67 -41.79 -40.68
N ARG A 10 -33.19 -40.63 -41.09
CA ARG A 10 -34.49 -40.49 -41.78
C ARG A 10 -34.28 -39.71 -43.08
N PRO A 11 -34.84 -40.14 -44.23
CA PRO A 11 -34.75 -39.41 -45.49
C PRO A 11 -35.97 -38.50 -45.73
N GLY A 12 -35.79 -37.52 -46.63
CA GLY A 12 -36.84 -36.97 -47.50
C GLY A 12 -37.67 -35.80 -46.96
N GLY A 13 -37.55 -34.64 -47.61
CA GLY A 13 -38.43 -33.48 -47.40
C GLY A 13 -37.87 -32.20 -48.04
N GLY A 14 -37.95 -32.12 -49.38
CA GLY A 14 -37.58 -30.94 -50.16
C GLY A 14 -38.58 -29.79 -49.95
N GLY A 15 -38.07 -28.60 -49.64
CA GLY A 15 -38.86 -27.38 -49.40
C GLY A 15 -38.41 -26.59 -48.17
N GLY A 16 -37.13 -26.21 -48.06
CA GLY A 16 -36.60 -25.60 -46.83
C GLY A 16 -35.41 -24.64 -46.98
N GLY A 17 -35.19 -24.08 -48.17
CA GLY A 17 -34.05 -23.19 -48.43
C GLY A 17 -34.05 -21.91 -47.58
N SER A 18 -35.23 -21.29 -47.39
CA SER A 18 -35.40 -20.05 -46.64
C SER A 18 -35.43 -20.23 -45.12
N SER A 19 -35.89 -21.38 -44.63
CA SER A 19 -35.91 -21.72 -43.20
C SER A 19 -34.52 -22.16 -42.71
N LYS A 20 -33.74 -22.89 -43.53
CA LYS A 20 -32.33 -23.20 -43.24
C LYS A 20 -31.43 -21.96 -43.25
N SER A 21 -31.65 -21.00 -44.17
CA SER A 21 -30.88 -19.77 -44.20
C SER A 21 -31.18 -18.88 -42.97
N LYS A 22 -32.46 -18.71 -42.60
CA LYS A 22 -32.86 -18.05 -41.34
C LYS A 22 -32.29 -18.76 -40.10
N ALA A 23 -32.29 -20.09 -40.05
CA ALA A 23 -31.70 -20.85 -38.94
C ALA A 23 -30.17 -20.68 -38.84
N ARG A 24 -29.47 -20.65 -39.98
CA ARG A 24 -28.03 -20.35 -40.04
C ARG A 24 -27.73 -18.92 -39.61
N GLN A 25 -28.54 -17.96 -40.02
CA GLN A 25 -28.42 -16.57 -39.61
C GLN A 25 -28.66 -16.40 -38.10
N GLY A 26 -29.67 -17.06 -37.54
CA GLY A 26 -29.90 -17.09 -36.09
C GLY A 26 -28.73 -17.72 -35.31
N LYS A 27 -28.12 -18.78 -35.83
CA LYS A 27 -26.91 -19.37 -35.24
C LYS A 27 -25.73 -18.38 -35.28
N MET A 28 -25.54 -17.67 -36.39
CA MET A 28 -24.48 -16.66 -36.52
C MET A 28 -24.66 -15.50 -35.55
N VAL A 29 -25.89 -14.99 -35.40
CA VAL A 29 -26.22 -13.92 -34.44
C VAL A 29 -25.90 -14.37 -33.01
N ARG A 30 -26.31 -15.59 -32.62
CA ARG A 30 -25.97 -16.16 -31.30
C ARG A 30 -24.46 -16.25 -31.08
N LEU A 31 -23.70 -16.70 -32.08
CA LEU A 31 -22.24 -16.79 -32.00
C LEU A 31 -21.59 -15.41 -31.85
N ASN A 32 -22.06 -14.41 -32.61
CA ASN A 32 -21.58 -13.03 -32.52
C ASN A 32 -21.87 -12.40 -31.15
N ILE A 33 -23.06 -12.65 -30.59
CA ILE A 33 -23.41 -12.22 -29.23
C ILE A 33 -22.49 -12.88 -28.21
N ASN A 34 -22.29 -14.20 -28.28
CA ASN A 34 -21.39 -14.91 -27.36
C ASN A 34 -19.93 -14.45 -27.47
N ALA A 35 -19.47 -14.15 -28.69
CA ALA A 35 -18.13 -13.62 -28.92
C ALA A 35 -17.96 -12.21 -28.34
N ARG A 36 -19.01 -11.38 -28.40
CA ARG A 36 -19.01 -10.06 -27.75
C ARG A 36 -18.99 -10.19 -26.24
N GLU A 37 -19.80 -11.07 -25.65
CA GLU A 37 -19.82 -11.25 -24.20
C GLU A 37 -18.51 -11.82 -23.67
N ARG A 38 -17.85 -12.71 -24.41
CA ARG A 38 -16.50 -13.17 -24.06
C ARG A 38 -15.52 -12.01 -23.97
N ARG A 39 -15.51 -11.12 -24.97
CA ARG A 39 -14.65 -9.92 -24.95
C ARG A 39 -14.94 -9.04 -23.72
N ARG A 40 -16.21 -8.72 -23.47
CA ARG A 40 -16.62 -7.98 -22.28
C ARG A 40 -16.16 -8.63 -20.98
N MET A 41 -16.24 -9.96 -20.89
CA MET A 41 -15.77 -10.71 -19.74
C MET A 41 -14.24 -10.73 -19.61
N HIS A 42 -13.49 -10.70 -20.72
CA HIS A 42 -12.04 -10.54 -20.70
C HIS A 42 -11.66 -9.16 -20.16
N ASP A 43 -12.25 -8.08 -20.70
CA ASP A 43 -11.99 -6.71 -20.23
C ASP A 43 -12.26 -6.56 -18.71
N LEU A 44 -13.35 -7.17 -18.22
CA LEU A 44 -13.68 -7.19 -16.79
C LEU A 44 -12.64 -7.97 -15.96
N ASN A 45 -12.17 -9.10 -16.47
CA ASN A 45 -11.16 -9.89 -15.76
C ASN A 45 -9.80 -9.19 -15.74
N ASP A 46 -9.45 -8.47 -16.81
CA ASP A 46 -8.22 -7.68 -16.91
C ASP A 46 -8.24 -6.54 -15.89
N ALA A 47 -9.36 -5.80 -15.78
CA ALA A 47 -9.53 -4.78 -14.75
C ALA A 47 -9.46 -5.35 -13.32
N LEU A 48 -9.95 -6.58 -13.11
CA LEU A 48 -9.83 -7.26 -11.82
C LEU A 48 -8.38 -7.68 -11.51
N ASP A 49 -7.61 -8.03 -12.52
CA ASP A 49 -6.17 -8.33 -12.39
C ASP A 49 -5.35 -7.05 -12.13
N GLU A 50 -5.70 -5.94 -12.77
CA GLU A 50 -5.17 -4.62 -12.42
C GLU A 50 -5.47 -4.28 -10.96
N LEU A 51 -6.70 -4.52 -10.48
CA LEU A 51 -7.02 -4.34 -9.06
C LEU A 51 -6.16 -5.22 -8.14
N ARG A 52 -5.81 -6.45 -8.54
CA ARG A 52 -4.92 -7.31 -7.73
C ARG A 52 -3.51 -6.73 -7.60
N SER A 53 -3.03 -6.02 -8.62
CA SER A 53 -1.69 -5.43 -8.63
C SER A 53 -1.49 -4.37 -7.55
N VAL A 54 -2.56 -3.68 -7.16
CA VAL A 54 -2.53 -2.61 -6.14
C VAL A 54 -2.87 -3.12 -4.73
N ILE A 55 -3.28 -4.39 -4.58
CA ILE A 55 -3.55 -4.97 -3.27
C ILE A 55 -2.23 -5.39 -2.62
N PRO A 56 -1.91 -4.92 -1.40
CA PRO A 56 -0.69 -5.29 -0.70
C PRO A 56 -0.54 -6.81 -0.57
N TYR A 57 0.66 -7.32 -0.82
CA TYR A 57 1.05 -8.73 -0.68
C TYR A 57 0.31 -9.72 -1.60
N ALA A 58 -0.60 -9.26 -2.46
CA ALA A 58 -1.38 -10.12 -3.35
C ALA A 58 -0.64 -10.55 -4.62
N HIS A 59 0.46 -9.86 -4.98
CA HIS A 59 1.17 -10.02 -6.25
C HIS A 59 2.58 -10.63 -6.08
N SER A 60 2.84 -11.33 -4.97
CA SER A 60 4.12 -12.04 -4.80
C SER A 60 4.19 -13.27 -5.72
N PRO A 61 5.32 -13.54 -6.40
CA PRO A 61 5.47 -14.68 -7.32
C PRO A 61 5.31 -16.04 -6.63
N SER A 62 5.44 -16.10 -5.31
CA SER A 62 5.20 -17.31 -4.50
C SER A 62 3.74 -17.47 -4.03
N VAL A 63 2.91 -16.45 -4.21
CA VAL A 63 1.53 -16.41 -3.70
C VAL A 63 0.54 -16.78 -4.79
N ARG A 64 -0.40 -17.67 -4.46
CA ARG A 64 -1.47 -18.09 -5.38
C ARG A 64 -2.40 -16.91 -5.71
N LYS A 65 -2.82 -16.83 -6.98
CA LYS A 65 -3.82 -15.86 -7.47
C LYS A 65 -5.10 -15.90 -6.62
N LEU A 66 -5.51 -14.73 -6.12
CA LEU A 66 -6.70 -14.56 -5.29
C LEU A 66 -8.00 -14.79 -6.08
N SER A 67 -9.01 -15.37 -5.42
CA SER A 67 -10.36 -15.49 -5.98
C SER A 67 -11.01 -14.11 -6.21
N LYS A 68 -12.08 -14.04 -7.02
CA LYS A 68 -12.78 -12.77 -7.29
C LYS A 68 -13.31 -12.13 -6.01
N ILE A 69 -13.96 -12.93 -5.15
CA ILE A 69 -14.51 -12.44 -3.89
C ILE A 69 -13.40 -12.00 -2.92
N ALA A 70 -12.32 -12.75 -2.81
CA ALA A 70 -11.20 -12.40 -1.94
C ALA A 70 -10.55 -11.07 -2.38
N THR A 71 -10.38 -10.88 -3.69
CA THR A 71 -9.85 -9.64 -4.27
C THR A 71 -10.71 -8.44 -3.88
N LEU A 72 -12.04 -8.53 -4.03
CA LEU A 72 -12.95 -7.43 -3.70
C LEU A 72 -12.98 -7.12 -2.20
N LEU A 73 -12.94 -8.15 -1.34
CA LEU A 73 -12.90 -7.97 0.11
C LEU A 73 -11.60 -7.28 0.56
N LEU A 74 -10.46 -7.74 0.04
CA LEU A 74 -9.16 -7.14 0.35
C LEU A 74 -9.08 -5.70 -0.14
N ALA A 75 -9.56 -5.41 -1.36
CA ALA A 75 -9.62 -4.06 -1.89
C ALA A 75 -10.44 -3.13 -1.00
N LYS A 76 -11.65 -3.55 -0.58
CA LYS A 76 -12.50 -2.79 0.34
C LYS A 76 -11.75 -2.50 1.65
N ASN A 77 -11.17 -3.54 2.27
CA ASN A 77 -10.47 -3.39 3.53
C ASN A 77 -9.25 -2.48 3.40
N TYR A 78 -8.54 -2.56 2.27
CA TYR A 78 -7.38 -1.71 2.01
C TYR A 78 -7.76 -0.23 1.89
N ILE A 79 -8.87 0.09 1.21
CA ILE A 79 -9.39 1.47 1.14
C ILE A 79 -9.72 1.99 2.55
N MET A 80 -10.43 1.19 3.36
CA MET A 80 -10.79 1.59 4.72
C MET A 80 -9.55 1.81 5.60
N MET A 81 -8.57 0.93 5.51
CA MET A 81 -7.31 1.04 6.27
C MET A 81 -6.54 2.31 5.88
N GLN A 82 -6.44 2.62 4.57
CA GLN A 82 -5.79 3.85 4.11
C GLN A 82 -6.54 5.10 4.58
N ALA A 83 -7.87 5.10 4.51
CA ALA A 83 -8.68 6.22 4.99
C ALA A 83 -8.42 6.50 6.48
N ASN A 84 -8.46 5.45 7.31
CA ASN A 84 -8.18 5.56 8.74
C ASN A 84 -6.74 6.02 9.01
N ALA A 85 -5.76 5.51 8.26
CA ALA A 85 -4.36 5.92 8.40
C ALA A 85 -4.18 7.41 8.08
N LEU A 86 -4.85 7.92 7.04
CA LEU A 86 -4.81 9.34 6.69
C LEU A 86 -5.47 10.22 7.75
N GLU A 87 -6.55 9.76 8.39
CA GLU A 87 -7.20 10.50 9.48
C GLU A 87 -6.32 10.56 10.73
N GLU A 88 -5.69 9.44 11.10
CA GLU A 88 -4.77 9.41 12.25
C GLU A 88 -3.54 10.30 12.01
N LEU A 89 -2.96 10.28 10.81
CA LEU A 89 -1.84 11.16 10.46
C LEU A 89 -2.23 12.64 10.56
N ARG A 90 -3.43 13.02 10.10
CA ARG A 90 -3.94 14.39 10.26
C ARG A 90 -4.10 14.77 11.74
N ARG A 91 -4.60 13.86 12.57
CA ARG A 91 -4.74 14.06 14.01
C ARG A 91 -3.39 14.26 14.70
N LEU A 92 -2.40 13.42 14.38
CA LEU A 92 -1.04 13.54 14.91
C LEU A 92 -0.37 14.86 14.52
N ILE A 93 -0.52 15.29 13.26
CA ILE A 93 -0.02 16.59 12.80
C ILE A 93 -0.66 17.74 13.60
N ALA A 94 -1.99 17.73 13.76
CA ALA A 94 -2.69 18.75 14.53
C ALA A 94 -2.25 18.78 16.00
N TYR A 95 -2.04 17.60 16.60
CA TYR A 95 -1.53 17.49 17.97
C TYR A 95 -0.12 18.11 18.10
N LEU A 96 0.80 17.77 17.19
CA LEU A 96 2.16 18.33 17.20
C LEU A 96 2.16 19.84 16.95
N GLN A 97 1.30 20.34 16.05
CA GLN A 97 1.14 21.77 15.81
C GLN A 97 0.65 22.50 17.07
N ALA A 98 -0.37 21.96 17.76
CA ALA A 98 -0.87 22.53 19.00
C ALA A 98 0.20 22.54 20.11
N GLN A 99 1.03 21.50 20.17
CA GLN A 99 2.13 21.42 21.13
C GLN A 99 3.25 22.44 20.80
N THR A 100 3.52 22.65 19.51
CA THR A 100 4.50 23.64 19.03
C THR A 100 4.03 25.07 19.28
N THR A 101 2.74 25.38 19.05
CA THR A 101 2.18 26.71 19.35
C THR A 101 2.11 26.97 20.85
N ALA A 102 1.81 25.96 21.68
CA ALA A 102 1.86 26.09 23.13
C ALA A 102 3.29 26.32 23.66
N ALA A 103 4.30 25.63 23.11
CA ALA A 103 5.71 25.86 23.45
C ALA A 103 6.16 27.28 23.06
N ALA A 104 5.78 27.75 21.87
CA ALA A 104 6.05 29.12 21.44
C ALA A 104 5.36 30.17 22.33
N ALA A 105 4.12 29.93 22.76
CA ALA A 105 3.40 30.80 23.69
C ALA A 105 4.03 30.84 25.10
N ALA A 106 4.69 29.76 25.52
CA ALA A 106 5.46 29.69 26.77
C ALA A 106 6.87 30.32 26.65
N GLY A 107 7.21 30.96 25.52
CA GLY A 107 8.52 31.56 25.28
C GLY A 107 9.64 30.53 25.05
N ILE A 108 9.30 29.26 24.90
CA ILE A 108 10.24 28.18 24.58
C ILE A 108 10.35 28.14 23.06
N VAL A 109 11.37 28.79 22.52
CA VAL A 109 11.64 28.80 21.07
C VAL A 109 12.00 27.37 20.65
N PRO A 110 11.18 26.66 19.86
CA PRO A 110 11.52 25.32 19.40
C PRO A 110 12.51 25.49 18.24
N THR A 111 13.79 25.24 18.49
CA THR A 111 14.81 25.13 17.45
C THR A 111 14.52 23.88 16.60
N PRO A 112 14.23 24.00 15.29
CA PRO A 112 13.59 22.88 14.57
C PRO A 112 14.47 21.64 14.34
N TYR A 113 15.80 21.71 14.45
CA TYR A 113 16.68 20.57 14.14
C TYR A 113 18.05 20.67 14.84
N ASP A 114 18.09 20.75 16.18
CA ASP A 114 19.38 20.69 16.89
C ASP A 114 19.70 19.26 17.34
N LEU A 115 20.56 18.57 16.57
CA LEU A 115 21.12 17.26 16.91
C LEU A 115 22.15 17.34 18.06
N GLN A 116 22.52 18.54 18.54
CA GLN A 116 23.46 18.73 19.65
C GLN A 116 22.78 18.92 21.01
N ALA A 117 21.45 19.09 21.05
CA ALA A 117 20.70 19.28 22.28
C ALA A 117 20.35 17.95 23.01
N PHE A 118 21.26 16.97 22.97
CA PHE A 118 21.25 15.96 24.02
C PHE A 118 21.59 16.66 25.34
N PRO A 119 20.84 16.44 26.44
CA PRO A 119 21.20 17.02 27.72
C PRO A 119 22.52 16.38 28.15
N ALA A 120 23.64 17.05 27.85
CA ALA A 120 24.88 16.80 28.53
C ALA A 120 24.61 17.04 30.01
N THR A 121 24.61 15.95 30.76
CA THR A 121 24.40 15.97 32.20
C THR A 121 25.37 16.98 32.84
N PRO A 122 24.94 17.74 33.86
CA PRO A 122 25.73 18.83 34.44
C PRO A 122 26.97 18.37 35.25
N THR A 123 27.46 17.15 35.04
CA THR A 123 28.54 16.54 35.84
C THR A 123 29.94 16.93 35.34
N ALA A 124 30.10 17.34 34.08
CA ALA A 124 31.43 17.58 33.50
C ALA A 124 32.11 18.88 33.99
N THR A 125 31.35 19.93 34.30
CA THR A 125 31.94 21.24 34.62
C THR A 125 32.57 21.28 36.02
N LYS A 126 32.12 20.42 36.95
CA LYS A 126 32.65 20.38 38.32
C LYS A 126 34.01 19.69 38.45
N LEU A 127 34.39 18.81 37.51
CA LEU A 127 35.68 18.12 37.55
C LEU A 127 36.81 18.93 36.87
N GLN A 128 36.50 19.79 35.91
CA GLN A 128 37.50 20.68 35.30
C GLN A 128 37.95 21.75 36.29
N GLN A 129 37.02 22.31 37.07
CA GLN A 129 37.31 23.38 38.02
C GLN A 129 38.10 22.93 39.26
N GLN A 130 38.24 21.61 39.48
CA GLN A 130 39.00 21.04 40.59
C GLN A 130 40.44 20.65 40.19
N MET A 131 40.76 20.59 38.89
CA MET A 131 42.14 20.38 38.42
C MET A 131 42.91 21.69 38.20
N GLU A 132 42.23 22.80 37.89
CA GLU A 132 42.88 24.10 37.67
C GLU A 132 43.33 24.81 38.96
N SER A 133 42.85 24.38 40.14
CA SER A 133 43.26 24.96 41.43
C SER A 133 44.54 24.36 42.02
N SER A 134 45.13 23.31 41.43
CA SER A 134 46.39 22.70 41.93
C SER A 134 47.66 23.13 41.18
N ALA A 135 47.56 23.97 40.15
CA ALA A 135 48.73 24.39 39.35
C ALA A 135 49.37 25.73 39.81
N ALA A 136 48.84 26.39 40.84
CA ALA A 136 49.29 27.73 41.27
C ALA A 136 50.11 27.74 42.58
N ALA A 137 50.81 26.67 42.92
CA ALA A 137 51.73 26.62 44.06
C ALA A 137 53.13 26.13 43.64
N GLY A 138 53.83 26.94 42.86
CA GLY A 138 55.16 26.64 42.37
C GLY A 138 55.93 27.90 42.00
N SER A 139 56.27 28.73 42.99
CA SER A 139 57.26 29.79 42.82
C SER A 139 58.07 29.92 44.10
N THR A 140 59.23 29.25 44.13
CA THR A 140 60.28 29.42 45.12
C THR A 140 61.22 30.53 44.66
N PRO A 141 61.53 31.55 45.50
CA PRO A 141 62.62 32.47 45.20
C PRO A 141 63.96 31.88 45.66
N LEU A 142 64.96 32.14 44.83
CA LEU A 142 66.36 31.79 44.97
C LEU A 142 67.03 32.76 45.98
N VAL A 143 67.77 32.24 46.97
CA VAL A 143 68.72 33.03 47.77
C VAL A 143 70.08 32.33 47.76
N SER A 144 71.10 33.04 47.30
CA SER A 144 72.50 32.60 47.22
C SER A 144 73.28 33.14 48.42
N SER A 145 74.34 32.41 48.78
CA SER A 145 75.27 32.60 49.92
C SER A 145 75.94 33.97 50.02
#